data_AF-A0A4S0NNH3-F1
#
_entry.id   AF-A0A4S0NNH3-F1
#
_cell.length_a   1.000
_cell.length_b   1.000
_cell.length_c   1.000
_cell.angle_alpha   90.00
_cell.angle_beta   90.00
_cell.angle_gamma   90.00
#
_symmetry.space_group_name_H-M   'P 1'
#
loop_
_entity.id
_entity.type
_entity.pdbx_description
1 polymer ?
#
loop_
_entity_poly.entity_id
_entity_poly.type
_entity_poly.pdbx_seq_one_letter_code
_entity_poly.pdbx_strand_id
1 'polypeptide(L)' 'MITVKKIFRDEELYFVWADGKCFAFFYLLSSSGEKPVWAVSGEYKPLAANIDDFNSYDDALKFIMAHAPVQ' A
#
# COMPACT_ATOMS: atom_id res chain seq x y z
N MET A 1 9.47 -8.09 11.66
CA MET A 1 9.34 -8.81 10.36
C MET A 1 8.15 -8.22 9.60
N ILE A 2 8.30 -7.84 8.33
CA ILE A 2 7.21 -7.28 7.51
C ILE A 2 6.51 -8.40 6.73
N THR A 3 5.18 -8.41 6.73
CA THR A 3 4.36 -9.34 5.94
C THR A 3 3.37 -8.57 5.08
N VAL A 4 3.29 -8.92 3.79
CA VAL A 4 2.30 -8.37 2.85
C VAL A 4 1.24 -9.44 2.58
N LYS A 5 -0.04 -9.10 2.71
CA LYS A 5 -1.17 -10.02 2.50
C LYS A 5 -2.19 -9.45 1.54
N LYS A 6 -2.52 -10.20 0.49
CA LYS A 6 -3.70 -9.95 -0.36
C LYS A 6 -4.92 -10.54 0.34
N ILE A 7 -5.88 -9.71 0.71
CA ILE A 7 -7.04 -10.14 1.53
C ILE A 7 -8.22 -10.56 0.66
N PHE A 8 -8.44 -9.87 -0.46
CA PHE A 8 -9.48 -10.22 -1.42
C PHE A 8 -8.85 -10.76 -2.69
N ARG A 9 -9.34 -11.90 -3.18
CA ARG A 9 -8.75 -12.59 -4.34
C ARG A 9 -8.86 -11.75 -5.61
N ASP A 10 -10.01 -11.09 -5.78
CA ASP A 10 -10.41 -10.39 -6.99
C ASP A 10 -10.08 -8.89 -6.95
N GLU A 11 -9.60 -8.38 -5.80
CA GLU A 11 -9.17 -7.00 -5.67
C GLU A 11 -7.64 -6.95 -5.52
N GLU A 12 -7.01 -6.03 -6.22
CA GLU A 12 -5.60 -5.70 -6.03
C GLU A 12 -5.45 -4.82 -4.78
N LEU A 13 -5.78 -5.36 -3.60
CA LEU A 13 -5.67 -4.72 -2.28
C LEU A 13 -4.75 -5.55 -1.37
N TYR A 14 -3.74 -4.88 -0.83
CA TYR A 14 -2.67 -5.48 -0.07
C TYR A 14 -2.53 -4.78 1.28
N PHE A 15 -2.51 -5.56 2.36
CA PHE A 15 -2.29 -5.08 3.72
C PHE A 15 -0.87 -5.40 4.16
N VAL A 16 -0.23 -4.43 4.82
CA VAL A 16 1.16 -4.52 5.27
C VAL A 16 1.20 -4.52 6.78
N TRP A 17 1.80 -5.59 7.30
CA TRP A 17 1.87 -5.91 8.72
C TRP A 17 3.32 -5.84 9.21
N ALA A 18 3.52 -5.25 10.38
CA ALA A 18 4.77 -5.27 11.13
C ALA A 18 4.46 -5.61 12.59
N ASP A 19 5.20 -6.58 13.15
CA ASP A 19 5.14 -6.96 14.56
C ASP A 19 3.72 -7.21 15.10
N GLY A 20 2.91 -7.89 14.28
CA GLY A 20 1.53 -8.26 14.61
C GLY A 20 0.48 -7.17 14.38
N LYS A 21 0.88 -5.96 13.97
CA LYS A 21 -0.01 -4.82 13.69
C LYS A 21 -0.06 -4.51 12.19
N CYS A 22 -1.26 -4.28 11.66
CA CYS A 22 -1.41 -3.72 10.32
C CYS A 22 -1.16 -2.22 10.38
N PHE A 23 -0.14 -1.72 9.69
CA PHE A 23 0.23 -0.31 9.74
C PHE A 23 0.00 0.43 8.41
N ALA A 24 -0.21 -0.29 7.30
CA ALA A 24 -0.48 0.30 6.00
C ALA A 24 -1.26 -0.65 5.09
N PHE A 25 -1.86 -0.10 4.04
CA PHE A 25 -2.43 -0.84 2.93
C PHE A 25 -2.22 -0.07 1.62
N PHE A 26 -2.25 -0.79 0.51
CA PHE A 26 -2.20 -0.21 -0.82
C PHE A 26 -3.08 -0.98 -1.78
N TYR A 27 -3.64 -0.26 -2.76
CA TYR A 27 -4.58 -0.82 -3.71
C TYR A 27 -4.47 -0.22 -5.09
N LEU A 28 -4.83 -1.01 -6.10
CA LEU A 28 -4.96 -0.54 -7.48
C LEU A 28 -6.23 0.31 -7.60
N LEU A 29 -6.06 1.62 -7.77
CA LEU A 29 -7.15 2.58 -7.95
C LEU A 29 -7.69 2.55 -9.38
N SER A 30 -6.80 2.40 -10.37
CA SER A 30 -7.18 2.33 -11.78
C SER A 30 -6.13 1.56 -12.58
N SER A 31 -6.58 0.76 -13.55
CA SER A 31 -5.73 0.08 -14.54
C SER A 31 -6.13 0.35 -15.99
N SER A 32 -7.11 1.23 -16.20
CA SER A 32 -7.68 1.51 -17.52
C SER A 32 -6.95 2.60 -18.30
N GLY A 33 -5.95 3.26 -17.69
CA GLY A 33 -5.13 4.29 -18.33
C GLY A 33 -3.83 3.74 -18.94
N GLU A 34 -2.93 4.64 -19.36
CA GLU A 34 -1.61 4.25 -19.89
C GLU A 34 -0.73 3.50 -18.87
N LYS A 35 -1.00 3.69 -17.56
CA LYS A 35 -0.29 3.06 -16.45
C LYS A 35 -1.27 2.75 -15.31
N PRO A 36 -1.02 1.69 -14.52
CA PRO A 36 -1.79 1.44 -13.32
C PRO A 36 -1.51 2.52 -12.28
N VAL A 37 -2.56 2.96 -11.59
CA VAL A 37 -2.48 3.90 -10.48
C VAL A 37 -2.69 3.13 -9.19
N TRP A 38 -1.69 3.13 -8.33
CA TRP A 38 -1.74 2.53 -7.01
C TRP A 38 -1.85 3.62 -5.95
N ALA A 39 -2.81 3.49 -5.04
CA ALA A 39 -3.00 4.36 -3.91
C ALA A 39 -2.52 3.67 -2.63
N VAL A 40 -1.90 4.44 -1.73
CA VAL A 40 -1.34 3.94 -0.48
C VAL A 40 -1.89 4.74 0.71
N SER A 41 -2.18 4.04 1.81
CA SER A 41 -2.60 4.65 3.07
C SER A 41 -2.02 3.88 4.26
N GLY A 42 -1.86 4.55 5.40
CA GLY A 42 -1.30 3.91 6.60
C GLY A 42 -1.10 4.86 7.76
N GLU A 43 -0.56 4.36 8.87
CA GLU A 43 -0.34 5.11 10.11
C GLU A 43 0.58 6.33 9.95
N TYR A 44 1.39 6.34 8.89
CA TYR A 44 2.28 7.44 8.56
C TYR A 44 1.56 8.62 7.88
N LYS A 45 0.26 8.51 7.54
CA LYS A 45 -0.51 9.57 6.87
C LYS A 45 -1.98 9.60 7.33
N PRO A 46 -2.60 10.78 7.55
CA PRO A 46 -4.04 10.86 7.80
C PRO A 46 -4.84 10.30 6.60
N LEU A 47 -5.87 9.50 6.86
CA LEU A 47 -6.77 8.86 5.88
C LEU A 47 -7.31 9.79 4.77
N ALA A 48 -7.33 11.10 4.99
CA ALA A 48 -7.81 12.11 4.05
C ALA A 48 -6.77 12.56 3.00
N ALA A 49 -5.51 12.12 3.11
CA ALA A 49 -4.42 12.52 2.20
C ALA A 49 -3.96 11.38 1.26
N ASN A 50 -4.86 10.45 0.93
CA ASN A 50 -4.64 9.28 0.06
C ASN A 50 -4.41 9.66 -1.41
N ILE A 51 -3.34 10.39 -1.72
CA ILE A 51 -3.02 10.83 -3.10
C ILE A 51 -1.52 10.67 -3.38
N ASP A 52 -0.91 9.59 -2.89
CA ASP A 52 0.37 9.19 -3.43
C ASP A 52 0.07 8.16 -4.52
N ASP A 53 0.02 8.63 -5.76
CA ASP A 53 -0.22 7.81 -6.94
C ASP A 53 1.11 7.18 -7.38
N PHE A 54 1.18 5.85 -7.37
CA PHE A 54 2.33 5.11 -7.87
C PHE A 54 2.00 4.43 -9.20
N ASN A 55 2.96 4.47 -10.12
CA ASN A 55 2.84 3.88 -11.46
C ASN A 55 3.05 2.34 -11.47
N SER A 56 3.37 1.74 -10.32
CA SER A 56 3.61 0.30 -10.19
C SER A 56 3.39 -0.20 -8.76
N TYR A 57 3.13 -1.50 -8.65
CA TYR A 57 3.09 -2.23 -7.39
C TYR A 57 4.38 -2.07 -6.58
N ASP A 58 5.54 -2.22 -7.25
CA ASP A 58 6.84 -2.21 -6.60
C ASP A 58 7.18 -0.84 -6.00
N ASP A 59 6.79 0.25 -6.67
CA ASP A 59 7.03 1.60 -6.17
C ASP A 59 6.15 1.90 -4.95
N ALA A 60 4.88 1.49 -4.99
CA ALA A 60 3.96 1.58 -3.85
C ALA A 60 4.50 0.79 -2.64
N LEU A 61 4.96 -0.44 -2.87
CA LEU A 61 5.51 -1.29 -1.82
C LEU A 61 6.80 -0.69 -1.23
N LYS A 62 7.74 -0.23 -2.06
CA LYS A 62 8.97 0.41 -1.60
C LYS A 62 8.68 1.63 -0.73
N PHE A 63 7.71 2.44 -1.12
CA PHE A 63 7.29 3.60 -0.33
C PHE A 63 6.76 3.19 1.05
N ILE A 64 5.89 2.18 1.14
CA ILE A 64 5.38 1.68 2.43
C ILE A 64 6.51 1.13 3.28
N MET A 65 7.43 0.37 2.69
CA MET A 65 8.54 -0.24 3.42
C MET A 65 9.48 0.82 4.02
N ALA A 66 9.66 1.96 3.34
CA ALA A 66 10.43 3.10 3.87
C ALA A 66 9.77 3.76 5.10
N HIS A 67 8.45 3.58 5.27
CA HIS A 67 7.68 4.11 6.40
C HIS A 67 7.29 3.03 7.42
N ALA A 68 7.87 1.83 7.30
CA ALA A 68 7.63 0.79 8.28
C ALA A 68 8.08 1.28 9.67
N PRO A 69 7.31 0.99 10.74
CA PRO A 69 7.73 1.32 12.09
C PRO A 69 9.10 0.67 12.35
N VAL A 70 10.07 1.49 12.75
CA VAL A 70 11.42 1.03 13.08
C VAL A 70 11.32 0.17 14.34
N GLN A 71 11.91 -1.04 14.30
CA GLN A 71 12.00 -1.94 15.45
C GLN A 71 12.88 -1.37 16.55
#